data_AF-A0A4R5NC44-F1
#
_entry.id   AF-A0A4R5NC44-F1
#
_cell.length_a   1.000
_cell.length_b   1.000
_cell.length_c   1.000
_cell.angle_alpha   90.00
_cell.angle_beta   90.00
_cell.angle_gamma   90.00
#
_symmetry.space_group_name_H-M   'P 1'
#
loop_
_entity.id
_entity.type
_entity.pdbx_description
1 polymer ?
#
loop_
_entity_poly.entity_id
_entity_poly.type
_entity_poly.pdbx_seq_one_letter_code
_entity_poly.pdbx_strand_id
1 'polypeptide(L)'
;MKINIKDDAQKYLADKIPAGSTMILTTDDGSNKYSSLGGSCAIGDKFQLVILNENDPKYTVPIENNAGYKLATEPQYTDFFTAGLNISLWHNALALKDNSGILDGALSVVDWRNVKPETADERRKKMEKLGDQIC
;
A
#
# COMPACT_ATOMS: atom_id res chain seq x y z
N MET A 1 -4.41 -13.12 10.59
CA MET A 1 -5.17 -11.86 10.82
C MET A 1 -6.22 -11.70 9.74
N LYS A 2 -7.26 -10.88 9.95
CA LYS A 2 -8.37 -10.71 9.01
C LYS A 2 -8.68 -9.24 8.78
N ILE A 3 -8.94 -8.88 7.52
CA ILE A 3 -9.42 -7.56 7.11
C ILE A 3 -10.76 -7.70 6.40
N ASN A 4 -11.70 -6.81 6.72
CA ASN A 4 -12.97 -6.73 6.02
C ASN A 4 -12.97 -5.58 5.00
N ILE A 5 -12.98 -5.89 3.71
CA ILE A 5 -13.12 -4.91 2.65
C ILE A 5 -14.62 -4.71 2.43
N LYS A 6 -15.13 -3.51 2.75
CA LYS A 6 -16.55 -3.18 2.62
C LYS A 6 -16.97 -3.10 1.15
N ASP A 7 -18.26 -3.30 0.87
CA ASP A 7 -18.81 -3.42 -0.49
C ASP A 7 -18.46 -2.23 -1.39
N ASP A 8 -18.40 -1.03 -0.83
CA ASP A 8 -18.04 0.21 -1.52
C ASP A 8 -16.55 0.22 -1.94
N ALA A 9 -15.67 -0.19 -1.04
CA ALA A 9 -14.25 -0.38 -1.30
C ALA A 9 -13.99 -1.55 -2.26
N GLN A 10 -14.74 -2.64 -2.16
CA GLN A 10 -14.64 -3.76 -3.10
C GLN A 10 -14.96 -3.32 -4.53
N LYS A 11 -16.02 -2.54 -4.72
CA LYS A 11 -16.37 -1.97 -6.04
C LYS A 11 -15.25 -1.07 -6.55
N TYR A 12 -14.73 -0.18 -5.72
CA TYR A 12 -13.61 0.69 -6.08
C TYR A 12 -12.35 -0.09 -6.49
N LEU A 13 -12.04 -1.18 -5.78
CA LEU A 13 -10.88 -2.02 -6.05
C LEU A 13 -11.07 -2.92 -7.26
N ALA A 14 -12.28 -3.45 -7.50
CA ALA A 14 -12.57 -4.33 -8.63
C ALA A 14 -12.29 -3.67 -9.99
N ASP A 15 -12.51 -2.36 -10.09
CA ASP A 15 -12.21 -1.59 -11.31
C ASP A 15 -10.69 -1.46 -11.58
N LYS A 16 -9.86 -1.66 -10.56
CA LYS A 16 -8.41 -1.42 -10.59
C LYS A 16 -7.58 -2.69 -10.47
N ILE A 17 -8.10 -3.69 -9.77
CA ILE A 17 -7.38 -4.87 -9.31
C ILE A 17 -8.22 -6.11 -9.60
N PRO A 18 -7.79 -6.96 -10.54
CA PRO A 18 -8.42 -8.26 -10.77
C PRO A 18 -8.46 -9.10 -9.49
N ALA A 19 -9.54 -9.85 -9.28
CA ALA A 19 -9.62 -10.83 -8.20
C ALA A 19 -8.46 -11.84 -8.28
N GLY A 20 -7.99 -12.32 -7.11
CA GLY A 20 -6.86 -13.24 -7.04
C GLY A 20 -5.47 -12.61 -7.22
N SER A 21 -5.40 -11.29 -7.44
CA SER A 21 -4.13 -10.55 -7.49
C SER A 21 -3.35 -10.70 -6.19
N THR A 22 -2.02 -10.79 -6.32
CA THR A 22 -1.10 -10.74 -5.19
C THR A 22 -0.92 -9.30 -4.75
N MET A 23 -1.14 -9.06 -3.46
CA MET A 23 -1.08 -7.74 -2.87
C MET A 23 -0.37 -7.77 -1.53
N ILE A 24 0.22 -6.64 -1.18
CA ILE A 24 0.80 -6.42 0.15
C ILE A 24 0.19 -5.17 0.77
N LEU A 25 0.00 -5.20 2.10
CA LEU A 25 -0.31 -4.04 2.92
C LEU A 25 0.96 -3.63 3.66
N THR A 26 1.46 -2.44 3.40
CA THR A 26 2.71 -1.92 3.95
C THR A 26 2.63 -0.43 4.24
N THR A 27 3.63 0.14 4.92
CA THR A 27 3.72 1.58 5.14
C THR A 27 4.26 2.32 3.91
N ASP A 28 3.91 3.58 3.75
CA ASP A 28 4.45 4.49 2.73
C ASP A 28 5.29 5.58 3.42
N ASP A 29 6.33 5.16 4.15
CA ASP A 29 7.13 6.03 5.03
C ASP A 29 8.65 6.08 4.68
N GLY A 30 9.06 5.37 3.64
CA GLY A 30 10.45 5.27 3.18
C GLY A 30 11.22 4.06 3.72
N SER A 31 10.63 3.26 4.61
CA SER A 31 11.28 2.08 5.22
C SER A 31 11.37 0.87 4.28
N ASN A 32 10.54 0.83 3.23
CA ASN A 32 10.50 -0.26 2.27
C ASN A 32 10.63 0.23 0.81
N LYS A 33 11.00 -0.69 -0.09
CA LYS A 33 11.27 -0.39 -1.51
C LYS A 33 10.03 0.05 -2.31
N TYR A 34 8.83 -0.16 -1.77
CA TYR A 34 7.56 0.23 -2.40
C TYR A 34 7.10 1.62 -1.98
N SER A 35 7.75 2.21 -0.96
CA SER A 35 7.46 3.56 -0.53
C SER A 35 7.71 4.57 -1.64
N SER A 36 6.72 5.41 -1.87
CA SER A 36 6.81 6.60 -2.72
C SER A 36 7.44 7.78 -1.99
N LEU A 37 7.43 7.76 -0.65
CA LEU A 37 8.05 8.79 0.18
C LEU A 37 9.52 8.47 0.44
N GLY A 38 10.41 9.36 0.00
CA GLY A 38 11.81 9.36 0.38
C GLY A 38 12.00 10.19 1.65
N GLY A 39 12.26 9.54 2.78
CA GLY A 39 12.64 10.22 4.04
C GLY A 39 11.59 11.13 4.64
N SER A 40 10.30 10.81 4.51
CA SER A 40 9.24 11.62 5.14
C SER A 40 9.13 11.34 6.63
N CYS A 41 8.79 12.37 7.43
CA CYS A 41 8.49 12.24 8.86
C CYS A 41 7.16 11.49 9.16
N ALA A 42 6.56 10.80 8.18
CA ALA A 42 5.31 10.06 8.32
C ALA A 42 5.52 8.59 8.72
N ILE A 43 6.52 8.33 9.57
CA ILE A 43 6.86 6.98 10.04
C ILE A 43 5.66 6.41 10.80
N GLY A 44 5.08 5.33 10.28
CA GLY A 44 3.99 4.58 10.95
C GLY A 44 2.57 5.13 10.77
N ASP A 45 2.37 6.26 10.09
CA ASP A 45 1.05 6.92 9.97
C ASP A 45 0.46 6.87 8.55
N LYS A 46 1.16 6.27 7.59
CA LYS A 46 0.72 6.17 6.20
C LYS A 46 0.85 4.76 5.67
N PHE A 47 -0.25 4.23 5.14
CA PHE A 47 -0.34 2.87 4.63
C PHE A 47 -0.62 2.87 3.13
N GLN A 48 -0.27 1.76 2.50
CA GLN A 48 -0.52 1.55 1.08
C GLN A 48 -0.77 0.07 0.77
N LEU A 49 -1.61 -0.14 -0.25
CA LEU A 49 -1.80 -1.42 -0.90
C LEU A 49 -0.93 -1.47 -2.15
N VAL A 50 -0.04 -2.44 -2.23
CA VAL A 50 0.85 -2.60 -3.40
C VAL A 50 0.52 -3.89 -4.12
N ILE A 51 0.31 -3.81 -5.42
CA ILE A 51 -0.02 -4.95 -6.29
C ILE A 51 1.27 -5.50 -6.89
N LEU A 52 1.48 -6.81 -6.77
CA LEU A 52 2.70 -7.50 -7.21
C LEU A 52 2.38 -8.58 -8.23
N ASN A 53 3.35 -8.92 -9.09
CA ASN A 53 3.25 -10.10 -9.97
C ASN A 53 3.50 -11.39 -9.18
N GLU A 54 4.41 -11.33 -8.22
CA GLU A 54 4.86 -12.47 -7.42
C GLU A 54 4.90 -12.10 -5.94
N ASN A 55 4.84 -13.11 -5.07
CA ASN A 55 4.95 -12.90 -3.63
C ASN A 55 6.34 -12.36 -3.28
N ASP A 56 6.41 -11.36 -2.41
CA ASP A 56 7.67 -10.90 -1.85
C ASP A 56 7.97 -11.65 -0.53
N PRO A 57 9.17 -12.26 -0.38
CA PRO A 57 9.51 -13.09 0.76
C PRO A 57 9.59 -12.33 2.10
N LYS A 58 9.60 -10.99 2.11
CA LYS A 58 9.51 -10.19 3.35
C LYS A 58 8.08 -10.16 3.92
N TYR A 59 7.08 -10.30 3.06
CA TYR A 59 5.66 -10.18 3.40
C TYR A 59 5.09 -11.56 3.73
N THR A 60 5.49 -12.08 4.88
CA THR A 60 5.23 -13.46 5.29
C THR A 60 3.93 -13.66 6.04
N VAL A 61 3.27 -12.58 6.49
CA VAL A 61 2.06 -12.66 7.30
C VAL A 61 0.82 -12.52 6.42
N PRO A 62 0.05 -13.60 6.16
CA PRO A 62 -1.15 -13.52 5.34
C PRO A 62 -2.29 -12.79 6.07
N ILE A 63 -3.03 -11.98 5.30
CA ILE A 63 -4.22 -11.27 5.73
C ILE A 63 -5.45 -11.84 4.99
N GLU A 64 -6.29 -12.55 5.73
CA GLU A 64 -7.56 -13.03 5.20
C GLU A 64 -8.47 -11.85 4.85
N ASN A 65 -9.12 -11.90 3.68
CA ASN A 65 -10.04 -10.87 3.23
C ASN A 65 -11.25 -11.49 2.50
N ASN A 66 -12.34 -10.73 2.48
CA ASN A 66 -13.60 -11.11 1.82
C ASN A 66 -13.69 -10.67 0.35
N ALA A 67 -12.59 -10.21 -0.25
CA ALA A 67 -12.53 -9.76 -1.66
C ALA A 67 -11.74 -10.72 -2.57
N GLY A 68 -11.21 -11.83 -2.04
CA GLY A 68 -10.51 -12.85 -2.81
C GLY A 68 -9.09 -12.46 -3.25
N TYR A 69 -8.46 -11.50 -2.60
CA TYR A 69 -7.06 -11.13 -2.86
C TYR A 69 -6.08 -12.01 -2.07
N LYS A 70 -4.89 -12.23 -2.62
CA LYS A 70 -3.77 -12.82 -1.87
C LYS A 70 -3.02 -11.70 -1.17
N LEU A 71 -3.53 -11.29 -0.01
CA LEU A 71 -3.00 -10.15 0.76
C LEU A 71 -2.04 -10.61 1.85
N ALA A 72 -0.89 -9.95 1.97
CA ALA A 72 0.08 -10.19 3.05
C ALA A 72 0.68 -8.90 3.60
N THR A 73 1.30 -8.96 4.78
CA THR A 73 2.07 -7.87 5.40
C THR A 73 3.37 -8.38 6.00
N GLU A 74 4.26 -7.46 6.40
CA GLU A 74 5.48 -7.80 7.14
C GLU A 74 5.15 -7.97 8.63
N PRO A 75 5.82 -8.89 9.35
CA PRO A 75 5.58 -9.09 10.78
C PRO A 75 5.68 -7.82 11.62
N GLN A 76 6.60 -6.91 11.29
CA GLN A 76 6.80 -5.66 12.04
C GLN A 76 5.59 -4.71 11.99
N TYR A 77 4.71 -4.85 11.00
CA TYR A 77 3.54 -3.98 10.86
C TYR A 77 2.28 -4.54 11.52
N THR A 78 2.31 -5.78 12.03
CA THR A 78 1.11 -6.39 12.64
C THR A 78 0.65 -5.67 13.89
N ASP A 79 1.56 -4.98 14.60
CA ASP A 79 1.27 -4.25 15.82
C ASP A 79 0.37 -3.01 15.57
N PHE A 80 0.34 -2.50 14.33
CA PHE A 80 -0.57 -1.42 13.94
C PHE A 80 -2.00 -1.92 13.66
N PHE A 81 -2.21 -3.23 13.52
CA PHE A 81 -3.46 -3.81 13.03
C PHE A 81 -4.24 -4.46 14.17
N THR A 82 -5.17 -3.71 14.75
CA THR A 82 -6.00 -4.21 15.85
C THR A 82 -7.30 -4.87 15.36
N ALA A 83 -8.14 -5.30 16.30
CA ALA A 83 -9.41 -5.95 16.00
C ALA A 83 -10.34 -5.03 15.19
N GLY A 84 -11.11 -5.62 14.26
CA GLY A 84 -12.05 -4.87 13.43
C GLY A 84 -11.44 -4.20 12.20
N LEU A 85 -10.22 -4.57 11.82
CA LEU A 85 -9.54 -4.05 10.62
C LEU A 85 -10.45 -4.12 9.38
N ASN A 86 -10.64 -2.99 8.73
CA ASN A 86 -11.50 -2.85 7.57
C ASN A 86 -11.00 -1.79 6.59
N ILE A 87 -11.39 -1.95 5.33
CA ILE A 87 -11.20 -0.95 4.26
C ILE A 87 -12.58 -0.48 3.82
N SER A 88 -12.75 0.84 3.76
CA SER A 88 -14.00 1.49 3.37
C SER A 88 -13.72 2.67 2.43
N LEU A 89 -14.73 3.16 1.70
CA LEU A 89 -14.62 4.48 1.09
C LEU A 89 -14.92 5.56 2.12
N TRP A 90 -14.09 6.60 2.14
CA TRP A 90 -14.26 7.79 2.96
C TRP A 90 -13.84 8.99 2.11
N HIS A 91 -14.76 9.95 1.90
CA HIS A 91 -14.53 11.11 1.03
C HIS A 91 -13.98 10.76 -0.38
N ASN A 92 -14.50 9.69 -1.00
CA ASN A 92 -14.05 9.16 -2.30
C ASN A 92 -12.60 8.63 -2.34
N ALA A 93 -11.96 8.48 -1.19
CA ALA A 93 -10.69 7.78 -1.03
C ALA A 93 -10.91 6.46 -0.28
N LEU A 94 -10.00 5.50 -0.45
CA LEU A 94 -9.98 4.33 0.43
C LEU A 94 -9.45 4.75 1.79
N ALA A 95 -10.00 4.18 2.85
CA ALA A 95 -9.54 4.41 4.21
C ALA A 95 -9.36 3.09 4.92
N LEU A 96 -8.22 2.94 5.60
CA LEU A 96 -7.90 1.85 6.50
C LEU A 96 -8.37 2.22 7.91
N LYS A 97 -9.17 1.36 8.51
CA LYS A 97 -9.79 1.59 9.82
C LYS A 97 -9.74 0.33 10.66
N ASP A 98 -9.83 0.47 11.97
CA ASP A 98 -10.07 -0.62 12.90
C ASP A 98 -11.02 -0.16 14.02
N ASN A 99 -11.14 -0.92 15.11
CA ASN A 99 -11.98 -0.54 16.24
C ASN A 99 -11.47 0.69 17.02
N SER A 100 -10.20 1.08 16.86
CA SER A 100 -9.62 2.27 17.50
C SER A 100 -9.94 3.55 16.71
N GLY A 101 -10.21 3.43 15.41
CA GLY A 101 -10.59 4.55 14.56
C GLY A 101 -10.03 4.44 13.15
N ILE A 102 -9.64 5.59 12.59
CA ILE A 102 -9.02 5.70 11.27
C ILE A 102 -7.52 5.54 11.43
N LEU A 103 -6.97 4.51 10.80
CA LEU A 103 -5.52 4.28 10.71
C LEU A 103 -4.92 5.07 9.54
N ASP A 104 -5.62 5.08 8.41
CA ASP A 104 -5.27 5.91 7.25
C ASP A 104 -6.54 6.38 6.54
N GLY A 105 -6.68 7.69 6.34
CA GLY A 105 -7.81 8.30 5.66
C GLY A 105 -7.75 8.28 4.14
N ALA A 106 -6.57 8.04 3.57
CA ALA A 106 -6.28 8.13 2.14
C ALA A 106 -5.35 6.98 1.69
N LEU A 107 -5.78 5.75 2.00
CA LEU A 107 -5.08 4.52 1.66
C LEU A 107 -4.81 4.47 0.16
N SER A 108 -3.52 4.50 -0.18
CA SER A 108 -3.08 4.51 -1.57
C SER A 108 -3.06 3.10 -2.15
N VAL A 109 -3.30 2.99 -3.46
CA VAL A 109 -3.19 1.74 -4.21
C VAL A 109 -2.13 1.93 -5.29
N VAL A 110 -1.06 1.15 -5.21
CA VAL A 110 0.11 1.24 -6.08
C VAL A 110 0.25 -0.03 -6.91
N ASP A 111 0.27 0.11 -8.24
CA ASP A 111 0.54 -1.02 -9.12
C ASP A 111 2.04 -1.16 -9.38
N TRP A 112 2.65 -2.19 -8.79
CA TRP A 112 4.07 -2.48 -8.93
C TRP A 112 4.38 -3.61 -9.91
N ARG A 113 3.36 -4.15 -10.60
CA ARG A 113 3.51 -5.24 -11.56
C ARG A 113 4.35 -4.86 -12.78
N ASN A 114 4.29 -3.59 -13.17
CA ASN A 114 5.01 -3.06 -14.34
C ASN A 114 6.08 -2.03 -13.97
N VAL A 115 6.42 -1.91 -12.69
CA VAL A 115 7.45 -0.99 -12.24
C VAL A 115 8.80 -1.60 -12.58
N LYS A 116 9.43 -1.05 -13.63
CA LYS A 116 10.84 -1.33 -13.91
C LYS A 116 11.66 -0.60 -12.86
N PRO A 117 12.65 -1.25 -12.22
CA PRO A 117 13.59 -0.52 -11.38
C PRO A 117 14.23 0.59 -12.22
N GLU A 118 14.11 1.85 -11.78
CA GLU A 118 14.71 2.98 -12.48
C GLU A 118 16.20 2.68 -12.69
N THR A 119 16.59 2.67 -13.97
CA THR A 119 18.00 2.50 -14.34
C THR A 119 18.82 3.64 -13.73
N ALA A 120 20.12 3.41 -13.53
CA ALA A 120 21.00 4.46 -13.00
C ALA A 120 20.95 5.75 -13.85
N ASP A 121 20.74 5.61 -15.16
CA ASP A 121 20.57 6.73 -16.08
C ASP A 121 19.24 7.47 -15.91
N GLU A 122 18.14 6.77 -15.65
CA GLU A 122 16.85 7.40 -15.37
C GLU A 122 16.88 8.16 -14.05
N ARG A 123 17.48 7.58 -13.01
CA ARG A 123 17.70 8.25 -11.72
C ARG A 123 18.56 9.50 -11.87
N ARG A 124 19.67 9.43 -12.60
CA ARG A 124 20.54 10.58 -12.87
C ARG A 124 19.78 11.70 -13.58
N LYS A 125 19.07 11.39 -14.67
CA LYS A 125 18.27 12.38 -15.43
C LYS A 125 17.17 13.02 -14.59
N LYS A 126 16.57 12.26 -13.68
CA LYS A 126 15.53 12.77 -12.77
C LYS A 126 16.11 13.72 -11.72
N MET A 127 17.29 13.40 -11.17
CA MET A 127 18.03 14.26 -10.25
C MET A 127 18.53 15.55 -10.94
N GLU A 128 18.99 15.46 -12.19
CA GLU A 128 19.35 16.63 -13.01
C GLU A 128 18.14 17.53 -13.24
N LYS A 129 16.99 16.97 -13.66
CA LYS A 129 15.75 17.75 -13.85
C LYS A 129 15.23 18.40 -12.56
N LEU A 130 15.35 17.72 -11.42
CA LEU A 130 14.96 18.29 -10.12
C LEU A 130 15.88 19.42 -9.68
N GLY A 131 17.19 19.31 -9.97
CA GLY A 131 18.15 20.39 -9.74
C GLY A 131 17.87 21.62 -10.59
N ASP A 132 17.47 21.43 -11.86
CA ASP A 132 17.15 22.51 -12.79
C ASP A 132 15.82 23.23 -12.50
N GLN A 133 14.92 22.62 -11.72
CA GLN A 133 13.63 23.21 -11.33
C GLN A 133 13.68 23.94 -9.98
N ILE A 134 14.84 23.94 -9.30
CA ILE A 134 15.12 24.73 -8.11
C ILE A 134 16.05 25.89 -8.52
N CYS A 135 15.51 26.82 -9.31
CA CYS A 135 16.09 28.13 -9.60
C CYS A 135 14.95 29.16 -9.72
#